data_AF-A0A497XM89-F1
#
_entry.id   AF-A0A497XM89-F1
#
_cell.length_a   1.000
_cell.length_b   1.000
_cell.length_c   1.000
_cell.angle_alpha   90.00
_cell.angle_beta   90.00
_cell.angle_gamma   90.00
#
_symmetry.space_group_name_H-M   'P 1'
#
loop_
_entity.id
_entity.type
_entity.pdbx_description
1 polymer ?
#
loop_
_entity_poly.entity_id
_entity_poly.type
_entity_poly.pdbx_seq_one_letter_code
_entity_poly.pdbx_strand_id
1 'polypeptide(L)'
;MGFVALSLYAGALFLLVTVVAPVLLRTEKNKDVAGSFYGQILWRFYRIAFLLLLVYLILGNKWLGIILIAGLSLNVVVSMWLRNYKRALGNIEGYDFNSPQRVTFRRVSYLSTFLLLINLLISTIILFKEAV
;
A
#
# COMPACT_ATOMS: atom_id res chain seq x y z
N MET A 1 -17.62 14.41 9.45
CA MET A 1 -17.13 14.11 8.08
C MET A 1 -15.72 13.54 8.05
N GLY A 2 -14.76 14.06 8.84
CA GLY A 2 -13.42 13.47 8.95
C GLY A 2 -13.43 11.98 9.33
N PHE A 3 -14.21 11.60 10.35
CA PHE A 3 -14.39 10.20 10.76
C PHE A 3 -14.81 9.25 9.62
N VAL A 4 -15.73 9.70 8.75
CA VAL A 4 -16.20 8.90 7.61
C VAL A 4 -15.07 8.70 6.60
N ALA A 5 -14.31 9.76 6.30
CA ALA A 5 -13.16 9.67 5.40
C ALA A 5 -12.07 8.72 5.96
N LEU A 6 -11.81 8.78 7.27
CA LEU A 6 -10.88 7.87 7.95
C LEU A 6 -11.37 6.42 7.92
N SER A 7 -12.67 6.20 8.12
CA SER A 7 -13.30 4.86 8.06
C SER A 7 -13.17 4.24 6.67
N LEU A 8 -13.46 5.02 5.62
CA LEU A 8 -13.30 4.58 4.22
C LEU A 8 -11.84 4.30 3.89
N TYR A 9 -10.92 5.13 4.38
CA TYR A 9 -9.48 4.93 4.20
C TYR A 9 -9.00 3.63 4.87
N ALA A 10 -9.33 3.43 6.15
CA ALA A 10 -8.97 2.24 6.91
C ALA A 10 -9.58 0.97 6.29
N GLY A 11 -10.85 1.01 5.89
CA GLY A 11 -11.52 -0.10 5.20
C GLY A 11 -10.90 -0.44 3.85
N ALA A 12 -10.54 0.57 3.05
CA ALA A 12 -9.85 0.35 1.78
C ALA A 12 -8.44 -0.23 1.97
N LEU A 13 -7.69 0.25 2.97
CA LEU A 13 -6.41 -0.34 3.36
C LEU A 13 -6.56 -1.80 3.79
N PHE A 14 -7.57 -2.09 4.62
CA PHE A 14 -7.85 -3.43 5.10
C PHE A 14 -8.07 -4.37 3.92
N LEU A 15 -8.99 -4.03 3.01
CA LEU A 15 -9.27 -4.84 1.82
C LEU A 15 -8.02 -5.06 0.97
N LEU A 16 -7.19 -4.03 0.80
CA LEU A 16 -5.98 -4.14 0.00
C LEU A 16 -4.96 -5.10 0.61
N VAL A 17 -4.75 -5.01 1.92
CA VAL A 17 -3.76 -5.82 2.66
C VAL A 17 -4.24 -7.25 2.90
N THR A 18 -5.51 -7.46 3.25
CA THR A 18 -6.04 -8.77 3.71
C THR A 18 -6.77 -9.55 2.64
N VAL A 19 -7.30 -8.88 1.61
CA VAL A 19 -8.08 -9.55 0.55
C VAL A 19 -7.34 -9.49 -0.78
N VAL A 20 -7.07 -8.29 -1.30
CA VAL A 20 -6.53 -8.12 -2.66
C VAL A 20 -5.14 -8.74 -2.80
N ALA A 21 -4.21 -8.42 -1.89
CA ALA A 21 -2.86 -8.97 -1.98
C ALA A 21 -2.83 -10.50 -1.84
N PRO A 22 -3.49 -11.14 -0.85
CA PRO A 22 -3.48 -12.59 -0.72
C PRO A 22 -4.20 -13.31 -1.87
N VAL A 23 -5.33 -12.79 -2.35
CA VAL A 23 -6.08 -13.40 -3.46
C VAL A 23 -5.21 -13.41 -4.72
N LEU A 24 -4.65 -12.26 -5.12
CA LEU A 24 -3.81 -12.18 -6.32
C LEU A 24 -2.58 -13.07 -6.27
N LEU A 25 -1.93 -13.14 -5.10
CA LEU A 25 -0.76 -13.98 -4.92
C LEU A 25 -1.09 -15.47 -4.87
N ARG A 26 -2.33 -15.87 -4.57
CA ARG A 26 -2.75 -17.29 -4.54
C ARG A 26 -3.35 -17.76 -5.86
N THR A 27 -4.13 -16.93 -6.55
CA THR A 27 -4.87 -17.34 -7.73
C THR A 27 -4.00 -17.41 -8.97
N GLU A 28 -3.04 -16.48 -9.14
CA GLU A 28 -2.23 -16.46 -10.35
C GLU A 28 -1.03 -17.39 -10.32
N LYS A 29 -0.94 -18.21 -11.38
CA LYS A 29 0.19 -19.08 -11.66
C LYS A 29 1.44 -18.27 -12.02
N ASN A 30 1.26 -17.19 -12.78
CA ASN A 30 2.33 -16.25 -13.12
C ASN A 30 2.37 -15.10 -12.09
N LYS A 31 3.38 -15.12 -11.22
CA LYS A 31 3.55 -14.11 -10.17
C LYS A 31 3.96 -12.76 -10.72
N ASP A 32 4.60 -12.71 -11.89
CA ASP A 32 4.94 -11.45 -12.54
C ASP A 32 3.69 -10.68 -12.99
N VAL A 33 2.72 -11.40 -13.59
CA VAL A 33 1.40 -10.86 -13.97
C VAL A 33 0.62 -10.43 -12.72
N ALA A 34 0.57 -11.28 -11.69
CA ALA A 34 -0.08 -10.96 -10.42
C ALA A 34 0.48 -9.67 -9.80
N GLY A 35 1.81 -9.54 -9.76
CA GLY A 35 2.50 -8.37 -9.22
C GLY A 35 2.26 -7.10 -10.05
N SER A 36 2.21 -7.23 -11.39
CA SER A 36 1.86 -6.11 -12.27
C SER A 36 0.44 -5.61 -12.02
N PHE A 37 -0.52 -6.54 -11.93
CA PHE A 37 -1.92 -6.21 -11.68
C PHE A 37 -2.14 -5.61 -10.29
N TYR A 38 -1.53 -6.20 -9.26
CA TYR A 38 -1.51 -5.64 -7.91
C TYR A 38 -0.94 -4.22 -7.90
N GLY A 39 0.17 -3.99 -8.61
CA GLY A 39 0.77 -2.66 -8.76
C GLY A 39 -0.21 -1.64 -9.36
N GLN A 40 -0.99 -2.02 -10.38
CA GLN A 40 -2.01 -1.14 -10.96
C GLN A 40 -3.12 -0.79 -9.97
N ILE A 41 -3.61 -1.77 -9.21
CA ILE A 41 -4.59 -1.53 -8.14
C ILE A 41 -4.02 -0.58 -7.10
N LEU A 42 -2.78 -0.83 -6.67
CA LEU A 42 -2.10 -0.03 -5.65
C LEU A 42 -1.95 1.44 -6.09
N TRP A 43 -1.62 1.70 -7.36
CA TRP A 43 -1.57 3.07 -7.90
C TRP A 43 -2.92 3.78 -7.93
N ARG A 44 -4.01 3.07 -8.22
CA ARG A 44 -5.36 3.63 -8.16
C ARG A 44 -5.76 3.89 -6.71
N PHE A 45 -5.46 2.95 -5.82
CA PHE A 45 -5.66 3.09 -4.39
C PHE A 45 -4.97 4.35 -3.85
N TYR A 46 -3.69 4.59 -4.16
CA TYR A 46 -2.99 5.77 -3.64
C TYR A 46 -3.67 7.09 -3.97
N ARG A 47 -4.24 7.22 -5.17
CA ARG A 47 -4.96 8.44 -5.58
C ARG A 47 -6.19 8.67 -4.70
N ILE A 48 -7.00 7.62 -4.52
CA ILE A 48 -8.22 7.68 -3.71
C ILE A 48 -7.87 7.88 -2.23
N ALA A 49 -6.91 7.12 -1.73
CA ALA A 49 -6.43 7.16 -0.36
C ALA A 49 -5.89 8.54 0.01
N PHE A 50 -5.12 9.17 -0.87
CA PHE A 50 -4.61 10.52 -0.64
C PHE A 50 -5.74 11.55 -0.54
N LEU A 51 -6.76 11.48 -1.40
CA LEU A 51 -7.93 12.36 -1.32
C LEU A 51 -8.71 12.14 -0.01
N LEU A 52 -8.92 10.90 0.41
CA LEU A 52 -9.57 10.59 1.69
C LEU A 52 -8.80 11.16 2.87
N LEU A 53 -7.48 11.03 2.87
CA LEU A 53 -6.63 11.59 3.92
C LEU A 53 -6.58 13.11 3.90
N LEU A 54 -6.66 13.76 2.74
CA LEU A 54 -6.81 15.22 2.66
C LEU A 54 -8.14 15.68 3.25
N VAL A 55 -9.24 14.98 2.98
CA VAL A 55 -10.54 15.28 3.60
C VAL A 55 -10.46 15.12 5.11
N TYR A 56 -9.82 14.06 5.61
CA TYR A 56 -9.59 13.87 7.04
C TYR A 56 -8.68 14.97 7.64
N LEU A 57 -7.64 15.40 6.92
CA LEU A 57 -6.76 16.48 7.36
C LEU A 57 -7.50 17.81 7.53
N ILE A 58 -8.45 18.12 6.63
CA ILE A 58 -9.23 19.37 6.66
C ILE A 58 -10.34 19.32 7.72
N LEU A 59 -11.04 18.18 7.81
CA LEU A 59 -12.29 18.05 8.60
C LEU A 59 -12.15 17.24 9.89
N GLY A 60 -10.95 16.77 10.22
CA GLY A 60 -10.63 15.93 11.38
C GLY A 60 -9.40 16.41 12.13
N ASN A 61 -8.67 15.49 12.78
CA ASN A 61 -7.48 15.84 13.53
C ASN A 61 -6.28 16.04 12.60
N LYS A 62 -5.82 17.28 12.46
CA LYS A 62 -4.72 17.68 11.58
C LYS A 62 -3.43 16.90 11.84
N TRP A 63 -3.05 16.72 13.10
CA TRP A 63 -1.81 16.04 13.47
C TRP A 63 -1.84 14.57 13.07
N LEU A 64 -2.96 13.89 13.35
CA LEU A 64 -3.15 12.50 12.96
C LEU A 64 -3.24 12.35 11.44
N GLY A 65 -3.88 13.30 10.75
CA GLY A 65 -3.92 13.35 9.29
C GLY A 65 -2.52 13.47 8.67
N ILE A 66 -1.66 14.34 9.21
CA ILE A 66 -0.26 14.47 8.76
C ILE A 66 0.49 13.15 8.92
N ILE A 67 0.35 12.47 10.05
CA ILE A 67 1.00 11.17 10.30
C ILE A 67 0.56 10.13 9.27
N LEU A 68 -0.75 10.03 8.98
CA LEU A 68 -1.28 9.08 8.01
C LEU A 68 -0.83 9.40 6.58
N ILE A 69 -0.81 10.69 6.20
CA ILE A 69 -0.32 11.15 4.89
C ILE A 69 1.18 10.87 4.75
N ALA A 70 1.97 11.11 5.78
CA ALA A 70 3.40 10.80 5.77
C ALA A 70 3.64 9.30 5.57
N GLY A 71 2.91 8.45 6.29
CA GLY A 71 2.96 6.99 6.11
C GLY A 71 2.54 6.55 4.70
N LEU A 72 1.49 7.16 4.13
CA LEU A 72 1.04 6.84 2.78
C LEU A 72 2.07 7.28 1.74
N SER A 73 2.63 8.48 1.91
CA SER A 73 3.64 9.06 1.02
C SER A 73 4.93 8.25 1.01
N LEU A 74 5.38 7.80 2.18
CA LEU A 74 6.52 6.90 2.29
C LEU A 74 6.27 5.60 1.50
N ASN A 75 5.06 5.05 1.62
CA ASN A 75 4.68 3.86 0.87
C ASN A 75 4.65 4.10 -0.65
N VAL A 76 4.14 5.25 -1.10
CA VAL A 76 4.15 5.67 -2.51
C VAL A 76 5.58 5.74 -3.05
N VAL A 77 6.51 6.32 -2.30
CA VAL A 77 7.92 6.41 -2.71
C VAL A 77 8.55 5.03 -2.88
N VAL A 78 8.35 4.13 -1.92
CA VAL A 78 8.85 2.74 -2.01
C VAL A 78 8.24 2.00 -3.21
N SER A 79 6.94 2.15 -3.43
CA SER A 79 6.25 1.55 -4.58
C SER A 79 6.66 2.16 -5.93
N MET A 80 7.01 3.44 -5.95
CA MET A 80 7.57 4.10 -7.14
C MET A 80 8.96 3.54 -7.46
N TRP A 81 9.81 3.39 -6.44
CA TRP A 81 11.11 2.75 -6.59
C TRP A 81 10.97 1.32 -7.12
N LEU A 82 10.08 0.51 -6.54
CA LEU A 82 9.81 -0.87 -7.00
C LEU A 82 9.36 -0.92 -8.45
N ARG A 83 8.47 -0.01 -8.86
CA ARG A 83 7.98 0.06 -10.23
C ARG A 83 9.11 0.37 -11.21
N ASN A 84 9.97 1.34 -10.88
CA ASN A 84 11.10 1.71 -11.73
C ASN A 84 12.15 0.60 -11.78
N TYR A 85 12.41 -0.05 -10.65
CA TYR A 85 13.33 -1.18 -10.57
C TYR A 85 12.84 -2.37 -11.41
N LYS A 86 11.55 -2.74 -11.30
CA LYS A 86 10.94 -3.79 -12.15
C LYS A 86 11.01 -3.42 -13.63
N ARG A 87 10.72 -2.17 -14.01
CA ARG A 87 10.81 -1.71 -15.40
C ARG A 87 12.22 -1.85 -15.99
N ALA A 88 13.25 -1.57 -15.20
CA ALA A 88 14.63 -1.73 -15.64
C ALA A 88 15.04 -3.20 -15.81
N LEU A 89 14.50 -4.10 -14.99
CA LEU A 89 14.81 -5.54 -15.03
C LEU A 89 13.95 -6.34 -16.03
N GLY A 90 12.76 -5.86 -16.38
CA GLY A 90 11.82 -6.62 -17.19
C GLY A 90 11.12 -7.73 -16.38
N ASN A 91 11.14 -8.97 -16.89
CA ASN A 91 10.49 -10.10 -16.23
C ASN A 91 11.35 -10.65 -15.08
N ILE A 92 10.88 -10.45 -13.85
CA ILE A 92 11.60 -10.85 -12.63
C ILE A 92 11.64 -12.39 -12.48
N GLU A 93 10.68 -13.11 -13.05
CA GLU A 93 10.66 -14.58 -13.01
C GLU A 93 11.75 -15.22 -13.87
N GLY A 94 12.30 -14.48 -14.84
CA GLY A 94 13.43 -14.94 -15.67
C GLY A 94 14.75 -15.01 -14.90
N TYR A 95 14.82 -14.41 -13.71
CA TYR A 95 16.00 -14.45 -12.85
C TYR A 95 15.95 -15.61 -11.86
N ASP A 96 17.12 -16.21 -11.60
CA ASP A 96 17.27 -17.22 -10.55
C ASP A 96 16.72 -16.71 -9.21
N PHE A 97 16.15 -17.62 -8.41
CA PHE A 97 15.51 -17.29 -7.14
C PHE A 97 16.46 -16.57 -6.16
N ASN A 98 17.75 -16.92 -6.19
CA ASN A 98 18.78 -16.36 -5.32
C ASN A 98 19.57 -15.22 -5.96
N SER A 99 19.24 -14.84 -7.20
CA SER A 99 19.87 -13.69 -7.84
C SER A 99 19.71 -12.42 -6.97
N PRO A 100 20.76 -11.58 -6.87
CA PRO A 100 20.73 -10.37 -6.04
C PRO A 100 19.60 -9.42 -6.46
N GLN A 101 19.25 -9.39 -7.75
CA GLN A 101 18.17 -8.56 -8.28
C GLN A 101 16.80 -9.01 -7.73
N ARG A 102 16.50 -10.31 -7.80
CA ARG A 102 15.23 -10.87 -7.32
C ARG A 102 15.12 -10.84 -5.80
N VAL A 103 16.23 -11.02 -5.07
CA VAL A 103 16.27 -10.84 -3.61
C VAL A 103 15.95 -9.40 -3.23
N THR A 104 16.57 -8.43 -3.89
CA THR A 104 16.33 -7.00 -3.63
C THR A 104 14.88 -6.64 -3.92
N PHE A 105 14.33 -7.06 -5.06
CA PHE A 105 12.94 -6.82 -5.39
C PHE A 105 11.98 -7.37 -4.32
N ARG A 106 12.19 -8.60 -3.87
CA ARG A 106 11.36 -9.21 -2.80
C ARG A 106 11.45 -8.44 -1.50
N ARG A 107 12.65 -8.09 -1.05
CA ARG A 107 12.85 -7.34 0.20
C ARG A 107 12.11 -6.01 0.17
N VAL A 108 12.24 -5.26 -0.91
CA VAL A 108 11.55 -3.97 -1.03
C VAL A 108 10.05 -4.14 -1.21
N SER A 109 9.61 -5.19 -1.90
CA SER A 109 8.18 -5.53 -2.00
C SER A 109 7.58 -5.82 -0.63
N TYR A 110 8.28 -6.58 0.22
CA TYR A 110 7.84 -6.84 1.59
C TYR A 110 7.85 -5.57 2.44
N LEU A 111 8.85 -4.69 2.25
CA LEU A 111 8.86 -3.38 2.91
C LEU A 111 7.64 -2.55 2.54
N SER A 112 7.26 -2.50 1.26
CA SER A 112 6.04 -1.79 0.82
C SER A 112 4.79 -2.38 1.49
N THR A 113 4.63 -3.69 1.51
CA THR A 113 3.48 -4.33 2.18
C THR A 113 3.49 -4.06 3.68
N PHE A 114 4.65 -4.11 4.33
CA PHE A 114 4.80 -3.84 5.75
C PHE A 114 4.43 -2.40 6.12
N LEU A 115 4.84 -1.43 5.31
CA LEU A 115 4.46 -0.02 5.49
C LEU A 115 2.94 0.20 5.35
N LEU A 116 2.27 -0.49 4.41
CA LEU A 116 0.80 -0.47 4.31
C LEU A 116 0.14 -1.08 5.55
N LEU A 117 0.69 -2.19 6.05
CA LEU A 117 0.20 -2.83 7.28
C LEU A 117 0.34 -1.90 8.50
N ILE A 118 1.48 -1.23 8.67
CA ILE A 118 1.65 -0.23 9.72
C ILE A 118 0.61 0.88 9.58
N ASN A 119 0.41 1.39 8.37
CA ASN A 119 -0.56 2.47 8.13
C ASN A 119 -2.01 2.01 8.41
N LEU A 120 -2.33 0.76 8.11
CA LEU A 120 -3.60 0.13 8.50
C LEU A 120 -3.76 0.06 10.01
N LEU A 121 -2.74 -0.40 10.75
CA LEU A 121 -2.79 -0.48 12.21
C LEU A 121 -2.97 0.91 12.83
N ILE A 122 -2.19 1.89 12.39
CA ILE A 122 -2.27 3.27 12.89
C ILE A 122 -3.66 3.87 12.60
N SER A 123 -4.16 3.75 11.37
CA SER A 123 -5.49 4.28 11.01
C SER A 123 -6.61 3.60 11.79
N THR A 124 -6.50 2.30 12.04
CA THR A 124 -7.47 1.54 12.85
C THR A 124 -7.46 2.00 14.31
N ILE A 125 -6.29 2.19 14.91
CA ILE A 125 -6.15 2.70 16.29
C ILE A 125 -6.76 4.10 16.41
N ILE A 126 -6.47 4.98 15.45
CA ILE A 126 -7.04 6.34 15.43
C ILE A 126 -8.57 6.26 15.30
N LEU A 127 -9.07 5.41 14.41
CA LEU A 127 -10.50 5.25 14.19
C LEU A 127 -11.22 4.79 15.46
N PHE A 128 -10.68 3.79 16.16
CA PHE A 128 -11.24 3.35 17.45
C PHE A 128 -11.20 4.45 18.50
N LYS A 129 -10.13 5.23 18.54
CA LYS A 129 -10.01 6.36 19.47
C LYS A 129 -11.03 7.47 19.18
N GLU A 130 -11.33 7.76 17.91
CA GLU A 130 -12.32 8.78 17.53
C GLU A 130 -13.77 8.28 17.64
N ALA A 131 -13.99 6.96 17.74
CA ALA A 131 -15.31 6.36 17.89
C ALA A 131 -15.82 6.31 19.34
N VAL A 132 -14.92 6.49 20.33
CA VAL A 132 -15.20 6.53 21.77
C VAL A 132 -15.26 7.97 22.23
#